data_AF-A0A438WJ51-F1
#
_entry.id   AF-A0A438WJ51-F1
#
_cell.length_a   1.000
_cell.length_b   1.000
_cell.length_c   1.000
_cell.angle_alpha   90.00
_cell.angle_beta   90.00
_cell.angle_gamma   90.00
#
_symmetry.space_group_name_H-M   'P 1'
#
loop_
_entity.id
_entity.type
_entity.pdbx_description
1 polymer ?
#
loop_
_entity_poly.entity_id
_entity_poly.type
_entity_poly.pdbx_seq_one_letter_code
_entity_poly.pdbx_strand_id
1 'polypeptide(L)'
;FKEHGAKFDLRVMATHGGTISWKAKELARTIVSGPIGGVIGSKLLGETLGYDNIACSDIGGTSFDMALIVKSNFNIASDPDMARLVLSLPLVAMDSVGAGAGSFVRIDPHSQSVKLGPDSAGYRVGTCWKDSGLDTVSVTDCHIVLGYLNPDNFLGGLIKLDVDRAKKHIKEQIADPLG
;
A
#
# COMPACT_ATOMS: atom_id res chain seq x y z
N PHE A 1 12.84 11.20 -18.96
CA PHE A 1 12.35 12.61 -18.96
C PHE A 1 13.29 13.56 -19.70
N LYS A 2 14.55 13.76 -19.26
CA LYS A 2 15.47 14.72 -19.93
C LYS A 2 15.75 14.37 -21.40
N GLU A 3 16.01 13.10 -21.70
CA GLU A 3 16.19 12.60 -23.08
C GLU A 3 14.95 12.81 -23.97
N HIS A 4 13.78 13.03 -23.34
CA HIS A 4 12.51 13.30 -24.03
C HIS A 4 12.16 14.81 -24.02
N GLY A 5 13.12 15.70 -23.74
CA GLY A 5 12.96 17.16 -23.86
C GLY A 5 12.45 17.89 -22.62
N ALA A 6 12.35 17.24 -21.45
CA ALA A 6 11.95 17.90 -20.21
C ALA A 6 12.95 19.01 -19.80
N LYS A 7 12.44 20.22 -19.54
CA LYS A 7 13.23 21.42 -19.16
C LYS A 7 13.12 21.83 -17.69
N PHE A 8 12.37 21.07 -16.88
CA PHE A 8 12.22 21.31 -15.44
C PHE A 8 13.11 20.37 -14.62
N ASP A 9 13.43 20.77 -13.39
CA ASP A 9 14.07 19.88 -12.43
C ASP A 9 13.00 19.12 -11.64
N LEU A 10 13.22 17.82 -11.43
CA LEU A 10 12.26 16.98 -10.72
C LEU A 10 12.19 17.36 -9.24
N ARG A 11 10.99 17.28 -8.67
CA ARG A 11 10.76 17.42 -7.24
C ARG A 11 10.17 16.13 -6.68
N VAL A 12 10.46 15.86 -5.41
CA VAL A 12 10.00 14.66 -4.69
C VAL A 12 9.24 15.12 -3.45
N MET A 13 8.08 14.51 -3.19
CA MET A 13 7.31 14.76 -1.96
C MET A 13 8.12 14.32 -0.73
N ALA A 14 8.17 15.17 0.29
CA ALA A 14 8.90 14.94 1.52
C ALA A 14 7.95 14.77 2.71
N THR A 15 8.46 14.23 3.81
CA THR A 15 7.67 13.88 5.02
C THR A 15 6.87 15.04 5.61
N HIS A 16 7.32 16.29 5.44
CA HIS A 16 6.68 17.49 6.00
C HIS A 16 5.54 18.06 5.13
N GLY A 17 5.10 17.37 4.07
CA GLY A 17 4.01 17.82 3.20
C GLY A 17 4.43 18.78 2.08
N GLY A 18 5.71 19.18 2.04
CA GLY A 18 6.30 19.92 0.94
C GLY A 18 7.11 19.02 0.00
N THR A 19 7.70 19.60 -1.03
CA THR A 19 8.55 18.86 -1.98
C THR A 19 9.97 19.40 -1.99
N ILE A 20 10.96 18.52 -2.18
CA ILE A 20 12.39 18.84 -2.25
C ILE A 20 12.98 18.46 -3.61
N SER A 21 14.22 18.88 -3.89
CA SER A 21 14.94 18.47 -5.12
C SER A 21 15.22 16.96 -5.11
N TRP A 22 15.13 16.32 -6.28
CA TRP A 22 15.55 14.93 -6.48
C TRP A 22 17.04 14.67 -6.18
N LYS A 23 17.85 15.73 -6.07
CA LYS A 23 19.29 15.67 -5.76
C LYS A 23 19.59 15.67 -4.24
N ALA A 24 18.58 15.61 -3.39
CA ALA A 24 18.75 15.55 -1.94
C ALA A 24 19.62 14.33 -1.54
N LYS A 25 20.56 14.53 -0.61
CA LYS A 25 21.45 13.46 -0.14
C LYS A 25 20.80 12.61 0.96
N GLU A 26 19.94 13.21 1.76
CA GLU A 26 19.23 12.58 2.88
C GLU A 26 17.89 12.01 2.41
N LEU A 27 17.92 10.87 1.71
CA LEU A 27 16.74 10.25 1.10
C LEU A 27 15.65 9.81 2.09
N ALA A 28 16.00 9.63 3.37
CA ALA A 28 15.00 9.34 4.41
C ALA A 28 13.91 10.42 4.51
N ARG A 29 14.21 11.67 4.09
CA ARG A 29 13.23 12.76 4.01
C ARG A 29 12.08 12.51 3.04
N THR A 30 12.18 11.51 2.17
CA THR A 30 11.16 11.17 1.15
C THR A 30 10.59 9.76 1.33
N ILE A 31 10.82 9.13 2.50
CA ILE A 31 10.48 7.72 2.75
C ILE A 31 8.99 7.40 2.58
N VAL A 32 8.11 8.36 2.88
CA VAL A 32 6.64 8.25 2.72
C VAL A 32 6.09 9.23 1.68
N SER A 33 6.85 9.50 0.63
CA SER A 33 6.48 10.45 -0.44
C SER A 33 5.09 10.20 -1.04
N GLY A 34 4.69 8.94 -1.23
CA GLY A 34 3.38 8.54 -1.74
C GLY A 34 2.22 8.89 -0.80
N PRO A 35 2.16 8.30 0.41
CA PRO A 35 1.10 8.59 1.40
C PRO A 35 0.92 10.08 1.67
N ILE A 36 2.02 10.83 1.81
CA ILE A 36 1.96 12.29 1.99
C ILE A 36 1.28 12.97 0.80
N GLY A 37 1.59 12.56 -0.43
CA GLY A 37 0.90 13.04 -1.63
C GLY A 37 -0.61 12.80 -1.56
N GLY A 38 -1.03 11.63 -1.08
CA GLY A 38 -2.44 11.30 -0.82
C GLY A 38 -3.10 12.25 0.18
N VAL A 39 -2.43 12.54 1.31
CA VAL A 39 -2.95 13.49 2.32
C VAL A 39 -3.12 14.89 1.76
N ILE A 40 -2.14 15.39 0.99
CA ILE A 40 -2.23 16.70 0.33
C ILE A 40 -3.41 16.75 -0.65
N GLY A 41 -3.59 15.69 -1.44
CA GLY A 41 -4.74 15.56 -2.36
C GLY A 41 -6.08 15.54 -1.62
N SER A 42 -6.19 14.78 -0.54
CA SER A 42 -7.38 14.70 0.31
C SER A 42 -7.72 16.06 0.94
N LYS A 43 -6.72 16.82 1.39
CA LYS A 43 -6.93 18.19 1.91
C LYS A 43 -7.50 19.11 0.84
N LEU A 44 -6.92 19.12 -0.36
CA LEU A 44 -7.40 19.94 -1.48
C LEU A 44 -8.84 19.58 -1.85
N LEU A 45 -9.15 18.29 -1.92
CA LEU A 45 -10.51 17.82 -2.20
C LEU A 45 -11.47 18.19 -1.07
N GLY A 46 -11.04 18.06 0.18
CA GLY A 46 -11.77 18.48 1.37
C GLY A 46 -12.17 19.94 1.36
N GLU A 47 -11.22 20.83 1.08
CA GLU A 47 -11.46 22.27 0.94
C GLU A 47 -12.48 22.58 -0.16
N THR A 48 -12.40 21.87 -1.28
CA THR A 48 -13.31 22.04 -2.41
C THR A 48 -14.73 21.56 -2.08
N LEU A 49 -14.86 20.50 -1.29
CA LEU A 49 -16.14 19.87 -0.94
C LEU A 49 -16.74 20.36 0.39
N GLY A 50 -16.03 21.20 1.15
CA GLY A 50 -16.47 21.68 2.47
C GLY A 50 -16.31 20.66 3.60
N TYR A 51 -15.36 19.72 3.50
CA TYR A 51 -15.04 18.76 4.55
C TYR A 51 -13.81 19.19 5.34
N ASP A 52 -14.02 19.51 6.61
CA ASP A 52 -12.95 19.96 7.50
C ASP A 52 -12.28 18.82 8.28
N ASN A 53 -12.92 17.66 8.39
CA ASN A 53 -12.38 16.51 9.13
C ASN A 53 -12.41 15.28 8.24
N ILE A 54 -11.23 14.73 7.93
CA ILE A 54 -11.07 13.64 6.96
C ILE A 54 -10.14 12.59 7.55
N ALA A 55 -10.62 11.35 7.59
CA ALA A 55 -9.78 10.17 7.80
C ALA A 55 -9.35 9.64 6.43
N CYS A 56 -8.07 9.78 6.11
CA CYS A 56 -7.49 9.22 4.89
C CYS A 56 -7.13 7.76 5.14
N SER A 57 -7.51 6.88 4.22
CA SER A 57 -7.17 5.46 4.24
C SER A 57 -6.82 4.99 2.82
N ASP A 58 -5.61 4.48 2.64
CA ASP A 58 -5.12 3.96 1.36
C ASP A 58 -4.58 2.53 1.53
N ILE A 59 -5.11 1.59 0.74
CA ILE A 59 -4.68 0.19 0.75
C ILE A 59 -4.04 -0.11 -0.60
N GLY A 60 -2.74 -0.36 -0.56
CA GLY A 60 -1.97 -0.80 -1.71
C GLY A 60 -1.82 -2.32 -1.79
N GLY A 61 -0.87 -2.76 -2.62
CA GLY A 61 -0.44 -4.16 -2.65
C GLY A 61 0.34 -4.58 -1.40
N THR A 62 0.93 -3.65 -0.64
CA THR A 62 1.88 -3.97 0.44
C THR A 62 1.51 -3.33 1.78
N SER A 63 1.19 -2.04 1.77
CA SER A 63 0.89 -1.27 2.97
C SER A 63 -0.57 -0.84 3.03
N PHE A 64 -0.98 -0.53 4.25
CA PHE A 64 -2.17 0.22 4.57
C PHE A 64 -1.75 1.50 5.29
N ASP A 65 -2.06 2.64 4.68
CA ASP A 65 -1.62 3.96 5.11
C ASP A 65 -2.81 4.77 5.62
N MET A 66 -2.63 5.45 6.77
CA MET A 66 -3.67 6.24 7.41
C MET A 66 -3.16 7.62 7.80
N ALA A 67 -4.00 8.64 7.66
CA ALA A 67 -3.71 9.99 8.13
C ALA A 67 -4.98 10.75 8.50
N LEU A 68 -4.85 11.78 9.33
CA LEU A 68 -5.97 12.62 9.76
C LEU A 68 -5.77 14.07 9.34
N ILE A 69 -6.81 14.64 8.74
CA ILE A 69 -6.97 16.09 8.55
C ILE A 69 -8.07 16.52 9.52
N VAL A 70 -7.78 17.50 10.37
CA VAL A 70 -8.69 17.97 11.42
C VAL A 70 -8.79 19.48 11.33
N LYS A 71 -10.02 20.01 11.27
CA LYS A 71 -10.30 21.45 11.07
C LYS A 71 -9.52 22.03 9.86
N SER A 72 -9.61 21.32 8.74
CA SER A 72 -8.98 21.64 7.45
C SER A 72 -7.46 21.75 7.53
N ASN A 73 -6.81 21.20 8.56
CA ASN A 73 -5.37 21.25 8.73
C ASN A 73 -4.78 19.86 9.02
N PHE A 74 -3.53 19.64 8.61
CA PHE A 74 -2.77 18.46 8.99
C PHE A 74 -1.62 18.88 9.91
N ASN A 75 -1.39 18.11 10.97
CA ASN A 75 -0.34 18.43 11.94
C ASN A 75 1.01 17.93 11.42
N ILE A 76 2.07 18.75 11.58
CA ILE A 76 3.45 18.33 11.32
C ILE A 76 4.13 18.19 12.67
N ALA A 77 4.46 16.96 13.06
CA ALA A 77 5.18 16.66 14.30
C ALA A 77 6.70 16.71 14.06
N SER A 78 7.44 17.38 14.95
CA SER A 78 8.91 17.52 14.86
C SER A 78 9.66 16.24 15.26
N ASP A 79 9.16 15.55 16.29
CA ASP A 79 9.70 14.29 16.82
C ASP A 79 8.61 13.20 16.77
N PRO A 80 8.23 12.74 15.56
CA PRO A 80 7.13 11.79 15.39
C PRO A 80 7.56 10.35 15.68
N ASP A 81 6.58 9.49 15.86
CA ASP A 81 6.70 8.06 15.62
C ASP A 81 5.92 7.64 14.37
N MET A 82 6.41 6.61 13.68
CA MET A 82 5.74 5.97 12.54
C MET A 82 6.20 4.53 12.46
N ALA A 83 5.30 3.60 12.14
CA ALA A 83 5.57 2.16 12.16
C ALA A 83 6.23 1.71 13.48
N ARG A 84 5.84 2.35 14.59
CA ARG A 84 6.34 2.13 15.96
C ARG A 84 7.84 2.47 16.15
N LEU A 85 8.40 3.31 15.29
CA LEU A 85 9.77 3.83 15.38
C LEU A 85 9.75 5.33 15.62
N VAL A 86 10.49 5.80 16.62
CA VAL A 86 10.71 7.24 16.83
C VAL A 86 11.67 7.75 15.76
N LEU A 87 11.32 8.86 15.10
CA LEU A 87 12.07 9.42 13.98
C LEU A 87 12.54 10.85 14.29
N SER A 88 13.61 11.27 13.60
CA SER A 88 14.13 12.66 13.65
C SER A 88 13.72 13.49 12.43
N LEU A 89 12.60 13.13 11.79
CA LEU A 89 12.10 13.74 10.56
C LEU A 89 10.78 14.45 10.85
N PRO A 90 10.62 15.75 10.54
CA PRO A 90 9.31 16.39 10.60
C PRO A 90 8.32 15.65 9.68
N LEU A 91 7.21 15.17 10.23
CA LEU A 91 6.26 14.28 9.57
C LEU A 91 4.83 14.79 9.72
N VAL A 92 4.09 14.84 8.61
CA VAL A 92 2.63 14.99 8.64
C VAL A 92 2.03 13.80 9.39
N ALA A 93 1.15 14.05 10.36
CA ALA A 93 0.55 13.02 11.20
C ALA A 93 -0.11 11.90 10.37
N MET A 94 0.60 10.77 10.24
CA MET A 94 0.21 9.58 9.51
C MET A 94 0.86 8.35 10.14
N ASP A 95 0.33 7.17 9.85
CA ASP A 95 0.97 5.90 10.16
C ASP A 95 0.76 4.90 9.02
N SER A 96 1.53 3.82 9.05
CA SER A 96 1.50 2.77 8.03
C SER A 96 1.69 1.40 8.68
N VAL A 97 0.93 0.42 8.20
CA VAL A 97 1.07 -0.98 8.60
C VAL A 97 1.25 -1.89 7.39
N GLY A 98 2.03 -2.95 7.54
CA GLY A 98 2.26 -3.97 6.51
C GLY A 98 1.05 -4.88 6.30
N ALA A 99 -0.02 -4.33 5.73
CA ALA A 99 -1.23 -5.03 5.35
C ALA A 99 -1.74 -4.47 4.03
N GLY A 100 -1.78 -5.29 2.99
CA GLY A 100 -2.24 -4.89 1.67
C GLY A 100 -2.80 -6.06 0.87
N ALA A 101 -3.27 -5.79 -0.34
CA ALA A 101 -3.86 -6.82 -1.19
C ALA A 101 -2.87 -7.94 -1.55
N GLY A 102 -1.56 -7.69 -1.54
CA GLY A 102 -0.53 -8.69 -1.79
C GLY A 102 -0.01 -9.38 -0.54
N SER A 103 -0.48 -9.05 0.67
CA SER A 103 -0.02 -9.69 1.91
C SER A 103 -0.18 -11.20 1.83
N PHE A 104 0.88 -11.94 2.15
CA PHE A 104 0.83 -13.40 2.13
C PHE A 104 -0.06 -13.94 3.24
N VAL A 105 -0.75 -15.04 2.96
CA VAL A 105 -1.61 -15.74 3.92
C VAL A 105 -0.92 -17.04 4.33
N ARG A 106 -0.70 -17.24 5.62
CA ARG A 106 -0.06 -18.45 6.17
C ARG A 106 -0.79 -18.93 7.41
N ILE A 107 -0.63 -20.21 7.73
CA ILE A 107 -1.04 -20.77 9.02
C ILE A 107 0.18 -20.84 9.92
N ASP A 108 0.02 -20.36 11.15
CA ASP A 108 1.03 -20.51 12.18
C ASP A 108 1.11 -21.98 12.63
N PRO A 109 2.30 -22.63 12.56
CA PRO A 109 2.42 -24.07 12.76
C PRO A 109 2.08 -24.54 14.17
N HIS A 110 2.10 -23.64 15.17
CA HIS A 110 1.87 -23.99 16.57
C HIS A 110 0.44 -23.66 17.01
N SER A 111 -0.03 -22.45 16.68
CA SER A 111 -1.34 -21.95 17.10
C SER A 111 -2.46 -22.30 16.14
N GLN A 112 -2.15 -22.80 14.92
CA GLN A 112 -3.12 -23.02 13.84
C GLN A 112 -3.88 -21.73 13.45
N SER A 113 -3.36 -20.56 13.82
CA SER A 113 -3.97 -19.27 13.50
C SER A 113 -3.55 -18.79 12.12
N VAL A 114 -4.48 -18.15 11.39
CA VAL A 114 -4.16 -17.50 10.12
C VAL A 114 -3.39 -16.20 10.37
N LYS A 115 -2.29 -16.01 9.65
CA LYS A 115 -1.44 -14.81 9.65
C LYS A 115 -1.45 -14.18 8.27
N LEU A 116 -1.56 -12.85 8.25
CA LEU A 116 -1.48 -12.03 7.05
C LEU A 116 -0.20 -11.19 7.11
N GLY A 117 0.66 -11.33 6.11
CA GLY A 117 1.93 -10.61 6.02
C GLY A 117 2.88 -10.88 7.20
N PRO A 118 3.73 -9.92 7.60
CA PRO A 118 3.80 -8.54 7.08
C PRO A 118 4.43 -8.42 5.68
N ASP A 119 5.02 -9.48 5.15
CA ASP A 119 5.57 -9.53 3.80
C ASP A 119 4.48 -9.65 2.73
N SER A 120 4.78 -9.19 1.51
CA SER A 120 3.82 -9.08 0.41
C SER A 120 4.38 -9.60 -0.90
N ALA A 121 3.49 -10.13 -1.74
CA ALA A 121 3.73 -10.45 -3.14
C ALA A 121 4.10 -9.22 -3.99
N GLY A 122 3.73 -8.01 -3.55
CA GLY A 122 3.99 -6.76 -4.26
C GLY A 122 3.44 -6.80 -5.69
N TYR A 123 4.28 -6.44 -6.68
CA TYR A 123 3.89 -6.43 -8.10
C TYR A 123 3.57 -7.83 -8.65
N ARG A 124 3.95 -8.90 -7.95
CA ARG A 124 3.71 -10.29 -8.38
C ARG A 124 2.28 -10.75 -8.08
N VAL A 125 1.44 -9.87 -7.51
CA VAL A 125 -0.01 -10.00 -7.28
C VAL A 125 -0.36 -11.13 -6.31
N GLY A 126 -0.12 -12.38 -6.69
CA GLY A 126 -0.47 -13.58 -5.97
C GLY A 126 -0.34 -14.83 -6.86
N THR A 127 -0.69 -15.98 -6.31
CA THR A 127 -0.64 -17.26 -7.04
C THR A 127 -1.62 -17.30 -8.22
N CYS A 128 -2.68 -16.50 -8.18
CA CYS A 128 -3.64 -16.29 -9.25
C CYS A 128 -3.02 -15.80 -10.56
N TRP A 129 -1.89 -15.09 -10.52
CA TRP A 129 -1.17 -14.71 -11.73
C TRP A 129 -0.12 -15.78 -12.05
N LYS A 130 -0.28 -16.47 -13.18
CA LYS A 130 0.61 -17.58 -13.58
C LYS A 130 2.08 -17.19 -13.65
N ASP A 131 2.36 -15.99 -14.14
CA ASP A 131 3.73 -15.50 -14.33
C ASP A 131 4.30 -14.86 -13.05
N SER A 132 3.55 -14.88 -11.94
CA SER A 132 4.04 -14.40 -10.65
C SER A 132 5.26 -15.18 -10.17
N GLY A 133 5.38 -16.46 -10.53
CA GLY A 133 6.38 -17.38 -9.96
C GLY A 133 6.23 -17.58 -8.45
N LEU A 134 5.04 -17.30 -7.89
CA LEU A 134 4.73 -17.46 -6.48
C LEU A 134 3.95 -18.76 -6.25
N ASP A 135 4.26 -19.40 -5.13
CA ASP A 135 3.51 -20.55 -4.60
C ASP A 135 2.77 -20.21 -3.32
N THR A 136 3.14 -19.18 -2.56
CA THR A 136 2.40 -18.77 -1.34
C THR A 136 1.21 -17.89 -1.70
N VAL A 137 0.02 -18.25 -1.20
CA VAL A 137 -1.21 -17.47 -1.41
C VAL A 137 -1.15 -16.08 -0.77
N SER A 138 -1.84 -15.12 -1.39
CA SER A 138 -1.96 -13.73 -0.97
C SER A 138 -3.42 -13.33 -0.73
N VAL A 139 -3.64 -12.17 -0.11
CA VAL A 139 -4.99 -11.60 0.04
C VAL A 139 -5.70 -11.42 -1.31
N THR A 140 -4.96 -11.13 -2.40
CA THR A 140 -5.53 -10.99 -3.75
C THR A 140 -6.07 -12.32 -4.27
N ASP A 141 -5.44 -13.44 -3.92
CA ASP A 141 -5.96 -14.77 -4.25
C ASP A 141 -7.34 -14.97 -3.61
N CYS A 142 -7.50 -14.55 -2.35
CA CYS A 142 -8.79 -14.58 -1.66
C CYS A 142 -9.84 -13.70 -2.35
N HIS A 143 -9.48 -12.47 -2.76
CA HIS A 143 -10.40 -11.56 -3.47
C HIS A 143 -10.94 -12.17 -4.76
N ILE A 144 -10.10 -12.89 -5.51
CA ILE A 144 -10.49 -13.51 -6.78
C ILE A 144 -11.39 -14.72 -6.53
N VAL A 145 -11.05 -15.56 -5.55
CA VAL A 145 -11.88 -16.73 -5.20
C VAL A 145 -13.26 -16.31 -4.71
N LEU A 146 -13.33 -15.22 -3.94
CA LEU A 146 -14.58 -14.64 -3.43
C LEU A 146 -15.35 -13.82 -4.48
N GLY A 147 -14.77 -13.56 -5.66
CA GLY A 147 -15.43 -12.82 -6.74
C GLY A 147 -15.42 -11.29 -6.60
N TYR A 148 -14.58 -10.72 -5.72
CA TYR A 148 -14.42 -9.26 -5.59
C TYR A 148 -13.69 -8.64 -6.78
N LEU A 149 -12.77 -9.39 -7.40
CA LEU A 149 -12.01 -8.94 -8.55
C LEU A 149 -12.45 -9.69 -9.82
N ASN A 150 -12.59 -8.95 -10.91
CA ASN A 150 -12.83 -9.54 -12.22
C ASN A 150 -11.51 -10.10 -12.79
N PRO A 151 -11.38 -11.43 -12.94
CA PRO A 151 -10.13 -12.06 -13.40
C PRO A 151 -9.74 -11.68 -14.83
N ASP A 152 -10.71 -11.24 -15.63
CA ASP A 152 -10.51 -10.89 -17.04
C ASP A 152 -10.13 -9.43 -17.27
N ASN A 153 -10.25 -8.58 -16.25
CA ASN A 153 -10.07 -7.13 -16.38
C ASN A 153 -9.08 -6.54 -15.35
N PHE A 154 -8.18 -7.36 -14.79
CA PHE A 154 -7.15 -6.84 -13.89
C PHE A 154 -6.16 -5.96 -14.67
N LEU A 155 -5.90 -4.76 -14.14
CA LEU A 155 -5.14 -3.70 -14.82
C LEU A 155 -5.65 -3.43 -16.26
N GLY A 156 -6.98 -3.36 -16.43
CA GLY A 156 -7.60 -3.14 -17.74
C GLY A 156 -7.51 -4.33 -18.69
N GLY A 157 -7.30 -5.53 -18.14
CA GLY A 157 -7.17 -6.78 -18.91
C GLY A 157 -5.76 -7.10 -19.37
N LEU A 158 -4.76 -6.28 -19.01
CA LEU A 158 -3.34 -6.53 -19.31
C LEU A 158 -2.79 -7.76 -18.61
N ILE A 159 -3.32 -8.09 -17.43
CA ILE A 159 -2.95 -9.27 -16.66
C ILE A 159 -4.19 -10.14 -16.50
N LYS A 160 -4.09 -11.39 -16.98
CA LYS A 160 -5.14 -12.39 -16.81
C LYS A 160 -4.90 -13.20 -15.55
N LEU A 161 -5.91 -13.23 -14.68
CA LEU A 161 -5.84 -13.94 -13.42
C LEU A 161 -6.56 -15.29 -13.53
N ASP A 162 -5.99 -16.31 -12.92
CA ASP A 162 -6.50 -17.67 -12.92
C ASP A 162 -7.15 -18.00 -11.57
N VAL A 163 -8.50 -18.03 -11.59
CA VAL A 163 -9.33 -18.30 -10.42
C VAL A 163 -9.11 -19.72 -9.90
N ASP A 164 -8.99 -20.71 -10.78
CA ASP A 164 -8.87 -22.11 -10.39
C ASP A 164 -7.48 -22.39 -9.79
N ARG A 165 -6.44 -21.72 -10.29
CA ARG A 165 -5.11 -21.73 -9.68
C ARG A 165 -5.15 -21.16 -8.27
N ALA A 166 -5.80 -20.01 -8.05
CA ALA A 166 -5.96 -19.42 -6.73
C ALA A 166 -6.73 -20.35 -5.77
N LYS A 167 -7.86 -20.91 -6.23
CA LYS A 167 -8.66 -21.90 -5.47
C LYS A 167 -7.82 -23.10 -5.07
N LYS A 168 -7.03 -23.66 -5.99
CA LYS A 168 -6.16 -24.81 -5.72
C LYS A 168 -5.16 -24.48 -4.60
N HIS A 169 -4.42 -23.38 -4.71
CA HIS A 169 -3.41 -23.02 -3.72
C HIS A 169 -4.04 -22.69 -2.36
N ILE A 170 -5.18 -21.98 -2.33
CA ILE A 170 -5.91 -21.69 -1.08
C ILE A 170 -6.41 -22.98 -0.45
N LYS A 171 -6.94 -23.91 -1.25
CA LYS A 171 -7.40 -25.21 -0.75
C LYS A 171 -6.24 -25.98 -0.09
N GLU A 172 -5.12 -26.12 -0.80
CA GLU A 172 -3.97 -26.89 -0.33
C GLU A 172 -3.28 -26.26 0.89
N GLN A 173 -3.17 -24.93 0.95
CA GLN A 173 -2.37 -24.23 1.95
C GLN A 173 -3.17 -23.75 3.16
N ILE A 174 -4.46 -23.46 2.99
CA ILE A 174 -5.28 -22.80 4.01
C ILE A 174 -6.52 -23.62 4.35
N ALA A 175 -7.35 -23.98 3.37
CA ALA A 175 -8.63 -24.62 3.66
C ALA A 175 -8.46 -26.05 4.20
N ASP A 176 -7.77 -26.93 3.49
CA ASP A 176 -7.59 -28.33 3.91
C ASP A 176 -6.87 -28.45 5.27
N PRO A 177 -5.83 -27.65 5.58
CA PRO A 177 -5.20 -27.71 6.90
C PRO A 177 -6.08 -27.22 8.06
N LEU A 178 -7.09 -26.38 7.81
CA LEU A 178 -7.98 -25.84 8.85
C LEU A 178 -9.28 -26.64 9.04
N GLY A 179 -9.58 -27.59 8.14
CA GLY A 179 -10.79 -28.42 8.16
C GLY A 179 -12.03 -27.72 7.60
#